data_AF-X1KIY9-F1
#
_entry.id   AF-X1KIY9-F1
#
_cell.length_a   1.000
_cell.length_b   1.000
_cell.length_c   1.000
_cell.angle_alpha   90.00
_cell.angle_beta   90.00
_cell.angle_gamma   90.00
#
_symmetry.space_group_name_H-M   'P 1'
#
loop_
_entity.id
_entity.type
_entity.pdbx_description
1 polymer ?
#
loop_
_entity_poly.entity_id
_entity_poly.type
_entity_poly.pdbx_seq_one_letter_code
_entity_poly.pdbx_strand_id
1 'polypeptide(L)'
;MPDNNGEAIWGIHLPSSRLHPIPLEIRQEVEPDCTEKIKCSECQKEICRYDVHLHEGIFYCDKCFHKSFFYCAKCNHTFKNNKKVEVESYLFCKNCTNI
;
A
#
# COMPACT_ATOMS: atom_id res chain seq x y z
N MET A 1 -46.37 -24.45 56.43
CA MET A 1 -47.49 -24.48 55.46
C MET A 1 -47.34 -23.26 54.56
N PRO A 2 -47.53 -23.33 53.23
CA PRO A 2 -47.38 -24.44 52.27
C PRO A 2 -46.22 -24.18 51.29
N ASP A 3 -45.47 -25.19 50.82
CA ASP A 3 -45.67 -26.01 49.60
C ASP A 3 -45.43 -25.28 48.27
N ASN A 4 -44.43 -25.73 47.49
CA ASN A 4 -44.64 -26.53 46.26
C ASN A 4 -43.45 -26.43 45.29
N ASN A 5 -43.10 -27.60 44.74
CA ASN A 5 -42.75 -27.91 43.34
C ASN A 5 -41.86 -26.90 42.60
N GLY A 6 -40.67 -27.25 42.12
CA GLY A 6 -40.33 -28.47 41.41
C GLY A 6 -39.55 -28.05 40.16
N GLU A 7 -38.79 -29.00 39.63
CA GLU A 7 -38.24 -29.03 38.27
C GLU A 7 -36.91 -28.30 38.02
N ALA A 8 -35.96 -29.11 37.53
CA ALA A 8 -34.60 -28.77 37.17
C ALA A 8 -34.51 -28.38 35.70
N ILE A 9 -33.78 -27.31 35.33
CA ILE A 9 -33.24 -27.16 33.96
C ILE A 9 -31.87 -26.45 33.98
N TRP A 10 -30.82 -27.27 33.80
CA TRP A 10 -29.70 -27.12 32.86
C TRP A 10 -29.42 -25.73 32.24
N GLY A 11 -28.15 -25.34 32.27
CA GLY A 11 -27.58 -24.47 31.23
C GLY A 11 -26.96 -23.17 31.73
N ILE A 12 -25.63 -23.18 31.86
CA ILE A 12 -24.72 -22.12 31.42
C ILE A 12 -25.41 -20.99 30.64
N HIS A 13 -25.25 -19.73 31.08
CA HIS A 13 -24.87 -18.62 30.22
C HIS A 13 -24.46 -17.41 31.10
N LEU A 14 -23.15 -17.21 31.21
CA LEU A 14 -22.55 -15.92 31.55
C LEU A 14 -23.18 -14.85 30.64
N PRO A 15 -23.74 -13.74 31.14
CA PRO A 15 -23.89 -12.54 30.32
C PRO A 15 -22.48 -11.98 30.09
N SER A 16 -21.89 -12.50 29.01
CA SER A 16 -20.65 -12.02 28.40
C SER A 16 -20.78 -10.51 28.20
N SER A 17 -19.94 -9.79 28.94
CA SER A 17 -19.34 -8.50 28.56
C SER A 17 -20.18 -7.62 27.63
N ARG A 18 -20.93 -6.67 28.19
CA ARG A 18 -21.21 -5.42 27.46
C ARG A 18 -19.91 -4.64 27.30
N LEU A 19 -19.07 -5.10 26.38
CA LEU A 19 -18.07 -4.27 25.75
C LEU A 19 -18.84 -3.22 24.96
N HIS A 20 -18.91 -2.00 25.50
CA HIS A 20 -19.30 -0.86 24.69
C HIS A 20 -18.36 -0.82 23.47
N PRO A 21 -18.90 -0.65 22.25
CA PRO A 21 -18.04 -0.42 21.10
C PRO A 21 -17.26 0.86 21.36
N ILE A 22 -15.94 0.72 21.49
CA ILE A 22 -15.02 1.86 21.46
C ILE A 22 -15.31 2.58 20.14
N PRO A 23 -15.67 3.87 20.15
CA PRO A 23 -15.77 4.64 18.92
C PRO A 23 -14.43 4.51 18.19
N LEU A 24 -14.46 4.09 16.93
CA LEU A 24 -13.30 4.13 16.03
C LEU A 24 -12.94 5.62 15.85
N GLU A 25 -12.16 6.15 16.80
CA GLU A 25 -11.56 7.46 16.71
C GLU A 25 -10.64 7.46 15.49
N ILE A 26 -11.19 7.99 14.40
CA ILE A 26 -10.57 8.88 13.43
C ILE A 26 -9.08 8.56 13.26
N ARG A 27 -8.79 7.59 12.38
CA ARG A 27 -7.51 7.59 11.67
C ARG A 27 -7.50 8.83 10.78
N GLN A 28 -7.09 9.96 11.33
CA GLN A 28 -6.71 11.10 10.51
C GLN A 28 -5.42 10.66 9.81
N GLU A 29 -5.56 10.20 8.58
CA GLU A 29 -4.46 10.05 7.65
C GLU A 29 -3.91 11.46 7.47
N VAL A 30 -2.92 11.82 8.30
CA VAL A 30 -2.22 13.09 8.16
C VAL A 30 -1.44 12.93 6.86
N GLU A 31 -2.04 13.33 5.75
CA GLU A 31 -1.33 13.47 4.49
C GLU A 31 -0.11 14.33 4.81
N PRO A 32 1.13 13.83 4.59
CA PRO A 32 2.32 14.59 4.92
C PRO A 32 2.22 15.94 4.23
N ASP A 33 2.32 17.02 5.02
CA ASP A 33 2.23 18.36 4.47
C ASP A 33 3.35 18.52 3.43
N CYS A 34 2.94 18.66 2.18
CA CYS A 34 3.83 18.80 1.04
C CYS A 34 4.32 20.25 0.96
N THR A 35 5.05 20.68 1.99
CA THR A 35 5.58 22.04 2.09
C THR A 35 6.68 22.27 1.04
N GLU A 36 7.47 21.23 0.74
CA GLU A 36 8.56 21.27 -0.24
C GLU A 36 8.17 20.53 -1.53
N LYS A 37 7.99 21.31 -2.61
CA LYS A 37 7.73 20.78 -3.96
C LYS A 37 8.98 20.85 -4.82
N ILE A 38 9.25 19.76 -5.53
CA ILE A 38 10.33 19.63 -6.51
C ILE A 38 9.71 19.39 -7.89
N LYS A 39 10.29 20.01 -8.92
CA LYS A 39 9.88 19.79 -10.31
C LYS A 39 10.57 18.56 -10.89
N CYS A 40 9.78 17.69 -11.53
CA CYS A 40 10.31 16.64 -12.38
C CYS A 40 11.14 17.26 -13.51
N SER A 41 12.37 16.80 -13.73
CA SER A 41 13.20 17.30 -14.84
C SER A 41 12.61 16.96 -16.22
N GLU A 42 11.86 15.86 -16.34
CA GLU A 42 11.32 15.39 -17.62
C GLU A 42 9.99 16.05 -17.99
N CYS A 43 9.03 16.04 -17.07
CA CYS A 43 7.65 16.50 -17.34
C CYS A 43 7.31 17.82 -16.65
N GLN A 44 8.25 18.41 -15.90
CA GLN A 44 8.08 19.67 -15.15
C GLN A 44 6.94 19.68 -14.12
N LYS A 45 6.34 18.52 -13.85
CA LYS A 45 5.30 18.36 -12.82
C LYS A 45 5.90 18.63 -11.44
N GLU A 46 5.19 19.40 -10.62
CA GLU A 46 5.49 19.58 -9.21
C GLU A 46 5.08 18.33 -8.42
N ILE A 47 6.02 17.80 -7.64
CA ILE A 47 5.87 16.59 -6.84
C ILE A 47 6.42 16.92 -5.46
N CYS A 48 5.89 16.28 -4.43
CA CYS A 48 6.41 16.44 -3.08
C CYS A 48 7.84 15.90 -3.00
N ARG A 49 8.71 16.58 -2.27
CA ARG A 49 10.11 16.21 -2.11
C ARG A 49 10.31 14.78 -1.57
N TYR A 50 9.35 14.23 -0.83
CA TYR A 50 9.37 12.85 -0.35
C TYR A 50 8.86 11.81 -1.37
N ASP A 51 8.23 12.26 -2.47
CA ASP A 51 7.67 11.43 -3.56
C ASP A 51 8.49 11.50 -4.86
N VAL A 52 9.66 12.16 -4.84
CA VAL A 52 10.56 12.21 -6.01
C VAL A 52 11.58 11.09 -5.99
N HIS A 53 11.95 10.61 -7.17
CA HIS A 53 13.07 9.71 -7.38
C HIS A 53 14.29 10.52 -7.78
N LEU A 54 15.39 10.38 -7.04
CA LEU A 54 16.68 10.99 -7.36
C LEU A 54 17.54 9.98 -8.14
N HIS A 55 17.97 10.37 -9.34
CA HIS A 55 18.89 9.58 -10.15
C HIS A 55 19.95 10.50 -10.76
N GLU A 56 21.23 10.21 -10.53
CA GLU A 56 22.37 10.99 -11.03
C GLU A 56 22.29 12.50 -10.74
N GLY A 57 21.72 12.87 -9.58
CA GLY A 57 21.53 14.28 -9.20
C GLY A 57 20.30 14.97 -9.82
N ILE A 58 19.50 14.24 -10.61
CA ILE A 58 18.30 14.74 -11.27
C ILE A 58 17.05 14.16 -10.58
N PHE A 59 16.03 15.01 -10.38
CA PHE A 59 14.77 14.63 -9.76
C PHE A 59 13.71 14.25 -10.82
N TYR A 60 13.10 13.08 -10.62
CA TYR A 60 12.06 12.53 -11.49
C TYR A 60 10.79 12.26 -10.69
N CYS A 61 9.62 12.46 -11.30
CA CYS A 61 8.38 11.88 -10.77
C CYS A 61 8.38 10.37 -10.97
N ASP A 62 7.60 9.65 -10.16
CA ASP A 62 7.43 8.20 -10.25
C ASP A 62 7.19 7.70 -11.68
N LYS A 63 6.32 8.38 -12.43
CA LYS A 63 6.00 8.00 -13.82
C LYS A 63 7.20 8.15 -14.75
N CYS A 64 7.92 9.26 -14.66
CA CYS A 64 9.07 9.53 -15.52
C CYS A 64 10.25 8.63 -15.16
N PHE A 65 10.49 8.44 -13.86
CA PHE A 65 11.51 7.52 -13.37
C PHE A 65 11.25 6.09 -13.87
N HIS A 66 10.04 5.57 -13.66
CA HIS A 66 9.68 4.24 -14.16
C HIS A 66 9.72 4.16 -15.69
N LYS A 67 9.34 5.22 -16.41
CA LYS A 67 9.42 5.23 -17.87
C LYS A 67 10.87 5.19 -18.38
N SER A 68 11.78 5.91 -17.75
CA SER A 68 13.16 6.02 -18.21
C SER A 68 14.03 4.85 -17.78
N PHE A 69 13.81 4.30 -16.59
CA PHE A 69 14.69 3.30 -15.99
C PHE A 69 14.10 1.90 -15.88
N PHE A 70 12.80 1.71 -16.15
CA PHE A 70 12.13 0.40 -16.06
C PHE A 70 11.52 0.02 -17.41
N TYR A 71 12.40 -0.44 -18.30
CA TYR A 71 12.03 -1.01 -19.60
C TYR A 71 12.48 -2.45 -19.71
N CYS A 72 11.78 -3.22 -20.53
CA CYS A 72 12.13 -4.61 -20.80
C CYS A 72 13.27 -4.67 -21.83
N ALA A 73 14.38 -5.29 -21.47
CA ALA A 73 15.49 -5.51 -22.39
C ALA A 73 15.08 -6.30 -23.66
N LYS A 74 14.03 -7.13 -23.59
CA LYS A 74 13.55 -7.94 -24.72
C LYS A 74 12.53 -7.24 -25.62
N CYS A 75 11.54 -6.55 -25.06
CA CYS A 75 10.44 -5.96 -25.83
C CYS A 75 10.40 -4.43 -25.84
N ASN A 76 11.34 -3.79 -25.14
CA ASN A 76 11.48 -2.34 -25.01
C ASN A 76 10.23 -1.62 -24.46
N HIS A 77 9.27 -2.36 -23.90
CA HIS A 77 8.10 -1.78 -23.23
C HIS A 77 8.43 -1.44 -21.79
N THR A 78 7.93 -0.28 -21.35
CA THR A 78 8.00 0.13 -19.96
C THR A 78 7.00 -0.64 -19.10
N PHE A 79 7.38 -0.94 -17.86
CA PHE A 79 6.51 -1.64 -16.92
C PHE A 79 6.63 -1.08 -15.52
N LYS A 80 5.59 -1.32 -14.71
CA LYS A 80 5.61 -0.96 -13.29
C LYS A 80 6.57 -1.87 -12.52
N ASN A 81 7.29 -1.31 -11.55
CA ASN A 81 8.30 -2.00 -10.72
C ASN A 81 7.84 -3.39 -10.21
N ASN A 82 6.56 -3.54 -9.85
CA ASN A 82 5.98 -4.79 -9.32
C ASN A 82 5.86 -5.94 -10.35
N LYS A 83 6.32 -5.74 -11.60
CA LYS A 83 6.27 -6.73 -12.68
C LYS A 83 7.63 -6.93 -13.37
N LYS A 84 8.73 -6.68 -12.65
CA LYS A 84 10.10 -6.88 -13.15
C LYS A 84 10.66 -8.24 -12.74
N VAL A 85 11.50 -8.79 -13.61
CA VAL A 85 12.41 -9.90 -13.32
C VAL A 85 13.78 -9.42 -13.77
N GLU A 86 14.76 -9.47 -12.88
CA GLU A 86 16.13 -9.09 -13.18
C GLU A 86 16.93 -10.35 -13.51
N VAL A 87 17.58 -10.37 -14.67
CA VAL A 87 18.46 -11.46 -15.12
C VAL A 87 19.73 -10.84 -15.69
N GLU A 88 20.89 -11.19 -15.14
CA GLU A 88 22.20 -10.70 -15.61
C GLU A 88 22.28 -9.16 -15.72
N SER A 89 21.73 -8.44 -14.72
CA SER A 89 21.64 -6.97 -14.69
C SER A 89 20.71 -6.34 -15.74
N TYR A 90 19.96 -7.14 -16.49
CA TYR A 90 18.90 -6.67 -17.39
C TYR A 90 17.53 -6.84 -16.75
N LEU A 91 16.67 -5.83 -16.94
CA LEU A 91 15.29 -5.87 -16.48
C LEU A 91 14.38 -6.43 -17.58
N PHE A 92 13.56 -7.41 -17.24
CA PHE A 92 12.59 -8.03 -18.12
C PHE A 92 11.18 -7.90 -17.54
N CYS A 93 10.18 -7.77 -18.40
CA CYS A 93 8.79 -7.85 -17.98
C CYS A 93 8.38 -9.32 -17.79
N LYS A 94 7.40 -9.58 -16.92
CA LYS A 94 6.87 -10.94 -16.66
C LYS A 94 6.46 -11.73 -17.92
N ASN A 95 6.04 -11.05 -18.97
CA ASN A 95 5.68 -11.69 -20.24
C ASN A 95 6.91 -12.15 -21.03
N CYS A 96 8.06 -11.50 -20.84
CA CYS A 96 9.30 -11.82 -21.54
C CYS A 96 10.17 -12.84 -20.81
N THR A 97 9.85 -13.14 -19.55
CA THR A 97 10.58 -14.09 -18.69
C THR A 97 9.92 -15.45 -18.53
N ASN A 98 8.71 -15.67 -19.07
CA ASN A 98 8.19 -17.02 -19.24
C ASN A 98 8.93 -17.67 -20.41
N ILE A 99 9.98 -18.41 -20.07
CA ILE A 99 10.75 -19.28 -20.97
C ILE A 99 10.63 -20.69 -20.41
#